data_AF-A0A2V1N138-F1
#
_entry.id   AF-A0A2V1N138-F1
#
_cell.length_a   1.000
_cell.length_b   1.000
_cell.length_c   1.000
_cell.angle_alpha   90.00
_cell.angle_beta   90.00
_cell.angle_gamma   90.00
#
_symmetry.space_group_name_H-M   'P 1'
#
loop_
_entity.id
_entity.type
_entity.pdbx_description
1 polymer ?
#
loop_
_entity_poly.entity_id
_entity_poly.type
_entity_poly.pdbx_seq_one_letter_code
_entity_poly.pdbx_strand_id
1 'polypeptide(L)'
;MNRMDAAPMSPQDQFSELVKSAVIQQLADLTKGEDFKSGSKPEDEPTIWWDIAEAMKQTSMKRSFFDKYIRHTPEMRLVEFYPTNPETGEVSNKPYYEPEKFREAARKIQERWELAINK
;
A
#
# COMPACT_ATOMS: atom_id res chain seq x y z
N MET A 1 -2.37 -11.44 44.34
CA MET A 1 -1.50 -10.89 43.27
C MET A 1 -1.58 -11.85 42.09
N ASN A 2 -2.40 -11.59 41.09
CA ASN A 2 -2.42 -12.40 39.87
C ASN A 2 -1.36 -11.85 38.92
N ARG A 3 -0.23 -12.54 38.81
CA ARG A 3 0.63 -12.44 37.62
C ARG A 3 -0.13 -13.14 36.50
N MET A 4 -0.79 -12.36 35.65
CA MET A 4 -1.20 -12.87 34.35
C MET A 4 0.09 -13.01 33.54
N ASP A 5 0.70 -14.19 33.59
CA ASP A 5 1.77 -14.55 32.67
C ASP A 5 1.14 -14.57 31.27
N ALA A 6 1.44 -13.56 30.46
CA ALA A 6 1.08 -13.56 29.05
C ALA A 6 1.69 -14.81 28.41
N ALA A 7 0.85 -15.68 27.85
CA ALA A 7 1.33 -16.86 27.15
C ALA A 7 2.31 -16.41 26.05
N PRO A 8 3.47 -17.07 25.89
CA PRO A 8 4.40 -16.71 24.84
C PRO A 8 3.68 -16.83 23.49
N MET A 9 3.77 -15.76 22.71
CA MET A 9 3.14 -15.64 21.40
C MET A 9 3.53 -16.83 20.50
N SER A 10 2.57 -17.38 19.76
CA SER A 10 2.83 -18.56 18.93
C SER A 10 3.84 -18.25 17.81
N PRO A 11 4.65 -19.22 17.34
CA PRO A 11 5.60 -18.99 16.25
C PRO A 11 4.95 -18.45 14.96
N GLN A 12 3.70 -18.82 14.68
CA GLN A 12 2.93 -18.32 13.55
C GLN A 12 2.56 -16.84 13.71
N ASP A 13 2.21 -16.42 14.92
CA ASP A 13 1.89 -15.03 15.23
C ASP A 13 3.15 -14.15 15.16
N GLN A 14 4.27 -14.64 15.70
CA GLN A 14 5.58 -13.98 15.58
C GLN A 14 6.00 -13.80 14.12
N PHE A 15 5.81 -14.82 13.28
CA PHE A 15 6.08 -14.72 11.85
C PHE A 15 5.15 -13.70 11.16
N SER A 16 3.88 -13.67 11.55
CA SER A 16 2.91 -12.69 11.04
C SER A 16 3.32 -11.26 11.37
N GLU A 17 3.76 -11.00 12.60
CA GLU A 17 4.25 -9.68 13.03
C GLU A 17 5.54 -9.29 12.31
N LEU A 18 6.50 -10.21 12.16
CA LEU A 18 7.72 -9.96 11.40
C LEU A 18 7.42 -9.55 9.94
N VAL A 19 6.47 -10.25 9.29
CA VAL A 19 6.07 -9.91 7.92
C VAL A 19 5.35 -8.57 7.86
N LYS A 20 4.47 -8.26 8.83
CA LYS A 20 3.81 -6.95 8.90
C LYS A 20 4.83 -5.82 9.11
N SER A 21 5.81 -6.01 9.99
CA SER A 21 6.89 -5.05 10.23
C SER A 21 7.73 -4.81 8.98
N ALA A 22 8.06 -5.86 8.22
CA ALA A 22 8.78 -5.72 6.95
C ALA A 22 7.97 -4.93 5.90
N VAL A 23 6.66 -5.16 5.84
CA VAL A 23 5.78 -4.40 4.95
C VAL A 23 5.65 -2.94 5.41
N ILE A 24 5.49 -2.69 6.71
CA ILE A 24 5.47 -1.34 7.30
C ILE A 24 6.72 -0.56 6.89
N GLN A 25 7.90 -1.17 6.98
CA GLN A 25 9.15 -0.51 6.59
C GLN A 25 9.16 -0.13 5.09
N GLN A 26 8.72 -1.03 4.21
CA GLN A 26 8.65 -0.75 2.77
C GLN A 26 7.64 0.36 2.44
N LEU A 27 6.50 0.40 3.16
CA LEU A 27 5.53 1.50 3.01
C LEU A 27 6.05 2.81 3.61
N ALA A 28 6.80 2.73 4.72
CA ALA A 28 7.45 3.88 5.32
C ALA A 28 8.46 4.49 4.34
N ASP A 29 9.26 3.69 3.64
CA ASP A 29 10.22 4.20 2.66
C ASP A 29 9.52 4.85 1.45
N LEU A 30 8.40 4.29 0.98
CA LEU A 30 7.57 4.88 -0.07
C LEU A 30 6.92 6.20 0.36
N THR A 31 6.51 6.32 1.63
CA THR A 31 5.82 7.51 2.16
C THR A 31 6.79 8.57 2.69
N LYS A 32 8.02 8.19 3.05
CA LYS A 32 9.13 9.08 3.45
C LYS A 32 10.01 9.52 2.28
N GLY A 33 9.88 8.87 1.12
CA GLY A 33 10.69 9.11 -0.06
C GLY A 33 10.62 10.54 -0.55
N GLU A 34 11.60 11.31 -0.09
CA GLU A 34 12.05 12.65 -0.47
C GLU A 34 10.97 13.73 -0.60
N ASP A 35 11.33 14.95 -0.17
CA ASP A 35 10.77 16.16 -0.76
C ASP A 35 10.84 16.01 -2.28
N PHE A 36 9.77 15.51 -2.89
CA PHE A 36 9.46 15.92 -4.24
C PHE A 36 9.44 17.43 -4.08
N LYS A 37 10.47 18.08 -4.62
CA LYS A 37 10.39 19.50 -4.90
C LYS A 37 8.96 19.66 -5.37
N SER A 38 8.20 20.49 -4.67
CA SER A 38 7.08 21.19 -5.26
C SER A 38 7.67 22.01 -6.41
N GLY A 39 8.22 21.34 -7.43
CA GLY A 39 8.29 21.83 -8.76
C GLY A 39 6.84 22.06 -9.06
N SER A 40 6.50 23.34 -9.09
CA SER A 40 5.28 23.92 -9.60
C SER A 40 4.51 22.87 -10.39
N LYS A 41 3.26 22.57 -10.00
CA LYS A 41 2.34 21.82 -10.86
C LYS A 41 2.60 22.30 -12.29
N PRO A 42 3.16 21.47 -13.18
CA PRO A 42 3.13 21.81 -14.58
C PRO A 42 1.64 21.83 -14.85
N GLU A 43 1.07 22.99 -15.16
CA GLU A 43 -0.38 23.16 -15.33
C GLU A 43 -0.95 22.24 -16.44
N ASP A 44 -0.08 21.48 -17.14
CA ASP A 44 -0.37 20.60 -18.26
C ASP A 44 0.23 19.17 -18.16
N GLU A 45 0.83 18.74 -17.04
CA GLU A 45 1.30 17.33 -16.96
C GLU A 45 0.12 16.37 -16.70
N PRO A 46 -0.15 15.41 -17.61
CA PRO A 46 -1.23 14.46 -17.41
C PRO A 46 -0.93 13.65 -16.15
N THR A 47 -1.92 13.52 -15.25
CA THR A 47 -1.82 12.61 -14.10
C THR A 47 -1.39 11.23 -14.59
N ILE A 48 -0.14 10.85 -14.35
CA ILE A 48 0.38 9.55 -14.77
C ILE A 48 -0.18 8.51 -13.80
N TRP A 49 -1.20 7.79 -14.26
CA TRP A 49 -1.78 6.69 -13.51
C TRP A 49 -0.82 5.49 -13.50
N TRP A 50 -0.53 4.96 -12.33
CA TRP A 50 0.27 3.76 -12.15
C TRP A 50 -0.56 2.51 -12.38
N ASP A 51 -0.08 1.60 -13.23
CA ASP A 51 -0.61 0.24 -13.26
C ASP A 51 -0.08 -0.59 -12.07
N ILE A 52 -0.49 -1.86 -11.99
CA ILE A 52 0.00 -2.77 -10.94
C ILE A 52 1.52 -2.92 -10.97
N ALA A 53 2.15 -2.94 -12.14
CA ALA A 53 3.59 -3.15 -12.24
C ALA A 53 4.36 -1.94 -11.69
N GLU A 54 3.90 -0.72 -11.98
CA GLU A 54 4.43 0.51 -11.41
C GLU A 54 4.19 0.57 -9.90
N ALA A 55 2.97 0.30 -9.41
CA ALA A 55 2.68 0.26 -7.97
C ALA A 55 3.56 -0.76 -7.22
N MET A 56 3.86 -1.91 -7.83
CA MET A 56 4.78 -2.91 -7.28
C MET A 56 6.23 -2.40 -7.24
N LYS A 57 6.70 -1.70 -8.27
CA LYS A 57 8.04 -1.10 -8.28
C LYS A 57 8.19 -0.08 -7.15
N GLN A 58 7.17 0.76 -6.95
CA GLN A 58 7.18 1.82 -5.93
C GLN A 58 7.25 1.24 -4.51
N THR A 59 6.59 0.11 -4.27
CA THR A 59 6.65 -0.61 -2.99
C THR A 59 7.86 -1.55 -2.85
N SER A 60 8.64 -1.74 -3.93
CA SER A 60 9.70 -2.75 -4.02
C SER A 60 9.25 -4.17 -3.62
N MET A 61 7.96 -4.48 -3.83
CA MET A 61 7.36 -5.75 -3.45
C MET A 61 7.26 -6.73 -4.63
N LYS A 62 7.48 -8.01 -4.36
CA LYS A 62 7.09 -9.07 -5.29
C LYS A 62 5.57 -9.15 -5.42
N ARG A 63 5.07 -9.55 -6.59
CA ARG A 63 3.62 -9.60 -6.90
C ARG A 63 2.79 -10.32 -5.85
N SER A 64 3.22 -11.51 -5.43
CA SER A 64 2.51 -12.31 -4.42
C SER A 64 2.41 -11.62 -3.06
N PHE A 65 3.45 -10.87 -2.67
CA PHE A 65 3.45 -10.09 -1.43
C PHE A 65 2.57 -8.84 -1.58
N PHE A 66 2.70 -8.14 -2.69
CA PHE A 66 1.90 -6.96 -3.01
C PHE A 66 0.39 -7.29 -3.02
N ASP A 67 -0.01 -8.36 -3.71
CA ASP A 67 -1.41 -8.78 -3.77
C ASP A 67 -1.94 -9.13 -2.37
N LYS A 68 -1.17 -9.91 -1.59
CA LYS A 68 -1.56 -10.38 -0.26
C LYS A 68 -1.69 -9.25 0.77
N TYR A 69 -0.74 -8.31 0.78
CA TYR A 69 -0.56 -7.37 1.87
C TYR A 69 -1.00 -5.95 1.54
N ILE A 70 -0.98 -5.56 0.26
CA ILE A 70 -1.28 -4.18 -0.16
C ILE A 70 -2.58 -4.14 -0.95
N ARG A 71 -2.62 -4.77 -2.13
CA ARG A 71 -3.71 -4.62 -3.10
C ARG A 71 -5.09 -4.95 -2.53
N HIS A 72 -5.19 -6.05 -1.79
CA HIS A 72 -6.49 -6.52 -1.29
C HIS A 72 -6.95 -5.85 0.01
N THR A 73 -6.19 -4.87 0.52
CA THR A 73 -6.60 -4.08 1.69
C THR A 73 -7.79 -3.17 1.34
N PRO A 74 -8.67 -2.86 2.31
CA PRO A 74 -9.76 -1.90 2.10
C PRO A 74 -9.28 -0.55 1.59
N GLU A 75 -8.14 -0.07 2.10
CA GLU A 75 -7.55 1.21 1.73
C GLU A 75 -7.18 1.28 0.24
N MET A 76 -6.56 0.22 -0.29
CA MET A 76 -6.20 0.19 -1.72
C MET A 76 -7.40 0.05 -2.64
N ARG A 77 -8.41 -0.75 -2.27
CA ARG A 77 -9.61 -0.93 -3.10
C ARG A 77 -10.37 0.38 -3.33
N LEU A 78 -10.30 1.32 -2.39
CA LEU A 78 -10.96 2.63 -2.51
C LEU A 78 -10.28 3.56 -3.52
N VAL A 79 -9.03 3.27 -3.90
CA VAL A 79 -8.24 4.09 -4.83
C VAL A 79 -7.98 3.37 -6.16
N GLU A 80 -8.50 2.16 -6.35
CA GLU A 80 -8.47 1.43 -7.62
C GLU A 80 -9.38 2.11 -8.65
N PHE A 81 -8.82 2.51 -9.79
CA PHE A 81 -9.56 3.02 -10.94
C PHE A 81 -9.49 2.01 -12.09
N TYR A 82 -10.64 1.69 -12.66
CA TYR A 82 -10.74 0.79 -13.81
C TYR A 82 -11.14 1.62 -15.04
N PRO A 83 -10.17 2.02 -15.90
CA PRO A 83 -10.47 2.83 -17.05
C PRO A 83 -11.43 2.10 -17.99
N THR A 84 -12.38 2.85 -18.54
CA THR A 84 -13.30 2.37 -19.57
C THR A 84 -12.78 2.78 -20.93
N ASN A 85 -12.70 1.83 -21.86
CA ASN A 85 -12.34 2.13 -23.24
C ASN A 85 -13.44 3.01 -23.86
N PRO A 86 -13.13 4.23 -24.33
CA PRO A 86 -14.14 5.13 -24.89
C PRO A 86 -14.74 4.64 -26.22
N GLU A 87 -14.03 3.79 -26.96
CA GLU A 87 -14.48 3.26 -28.25
C GLU A 87 -15.38 2.03 -28.11
N THR A 88 -15.04 1.13 -27.18
CA THR A 88 -15.76 -0.14 -26.99
C THR A 88 -16.71 -0.15 -25.79
N GLY A 89 -16.58 0.82 -24.88
CA GLY A 89 -17.30 0.84 -23.60
C GLY A 89 -16.83 -0.24 -22.62
N GLU A 90 -15.79 -1.01 -22.95
CA GLU A 90 -15.29 -2.08 -22.10
C GLU A 90 -14.48 -1.54 -20.93
N VAL A 91 -14.79 -2.01 -19.73
CA VAL A 91 -14.03 -1.69 -18.53
C VAL A 91 -12.77 -2.56 -18.47
N SER A 92 -11.62 -1.93 -18.22
CA SER A 92 -10.35 -2.62 -18.01
C SER A 92 -10.47 -3.67 -16.90
N ASN A 93 -9.83 -4.82 -17.08
CA ASN A 93 -9.71 -5.85 -16.04
C ASN A 93 -8.56 -5.58 -15.04
N LYS A 94 -7.79 -4.51 -15.27
CA LYS A 94 -6.65 -4.11 -14.44
C LYS A 94 -6.93 -2.75 -13.81
N PRO A 95 -6.69 -2.61 -12.49
CA PRO A 95 -6.75 -1.33 -11.82
C PRO A 95 -5.54 -0.48 -12.17
N TYR A 96 -5.77 0.81 -12.13
CA TYR A 96 -4.81 1.88 -12.18
C TYR A 96 -4.95 2.73 -10.92
N TYR A 97 -3.86 3.37 -10.52
CA TYR A 97 -3.78 4.14 -9.30
C TYR A 97 -3.23 5.53 -9.58
N GLU A 98 -3.87 6.54 -9.01
CA GLU A 98 -3.30 7.87 -8.95
C GLU A 98 -2.15 7.86 -7.91
N PRO A 99 -0.93 8.32 -8.25
CA PRO A 99 0.24 8.18 -7.38
C PRO A 99 0.04 8.75 -5.96
N GLU A 100 -0.60 9.91 -5.85
CA GLU A 100 -0.85 10.56 -4.56
C GLU A 100 -1.83 9.75 -3.71
N LYS A 101 -2.95 9.31 -4.30
CA LYS A 101 -3.95 8.48 -3.60
C LYS A 101 -3.40 7.12 -3.21
N PHE A 102 -2.55 6.54 -4.05
CA PHE A 102 -1.85 5.30 -3.74
C PHE A 102 -0.97 5.47 -2.50
N ARG A 103 -0.17 6.53 -2.44
CA ARG A 103 0.69 6.82 -1.27
C ARG A 103 -0.13 7.09 -0.01
N GLU A 104 -1.24 7.82 -0.12
CA GLU A 104 -2.12 8.08 1.02
C GLU A 104 -2.75 6.77 1.55
N ALA A 105 -3.24 5.91 0.66
CA ALA A 105 -3.76 4.60 1.02
C ALA A 105 -2.68 3.72 1.66
N ALA A 106 -1.44 3.75 1.13
CA ALA A 106 -0.30 3.04 1.69
C ALA A 106 0.02 3.51 3.11
N ARG A 107 0.00 4.82 3.36
CA ARG A 107 0.17 5.39 4.70
C ARG A 107 -0.89 4.91 5.68
N LYS A 108 -2.16 4.87 5.28
CA LYS A 108 -3.26 4.36 6.13
C LYS A 108 -3.08 2.87 6.48
N ILE A 109 -2.60 2.06 5.53
CA ILE A 109 -2.28 0.64 5.80
C ILE A 109 -1.17 0.54 6.83
N GLN A 110 -0.10 1.33 6.66
CA GLN A 110 1.03 1.39 7.58
C GLN A 110 0.57 1.76 8.99
N GLU A 111 -0.11 2.89 9.15
CA GLU A 111 -0.62 3.38 10.45
C GLU A 111 -1.51 2.34 11.15
N ARG A 112 -2.42 1.70 10.41
CA ARG A 112 -3.30 0.66 10.97
C ARG A 112 -2.50 -0.53 11.51
N TRP A 113 -1.45 -0.94 10.82
CA TRP A 113 -0.66 -2.10 11.22
C TRP A 113 0.32 -1.77 12.34
N GLU A 114 0.90 -0.57 12.36
CA GLU A 114 1.67 -0.06 13.48
C GLU A 114 0.84 -0.03 14.77
N LEU A 115 -0.42 0.42 14.68
CA LEU A 115 -1.37 0.38 15.80
C LEU A 115 -1.76 -1.04 16.23
N ALA A 116 -1.68 -2.02 15.33
CA ALA A 116 -2.00 -3.40 15.64
C ALA A 116 -0.84 -4.14 16.33
N ILE A 117 0.41 -3.76 16.03
CA ILE A 117 1.61 -4.36 16.64
C ILE A 117 1.90 -3.76 18.02
N ASN A 118 1.62 -2.47 18.22
CA ASN A 118 1.87 -1.77 19.49
C ASN A 118 0.74 -1.97 20.54
N LYS A 119 -0.23 -2.86 20.30
CA LYS A 119 -1.35 -3.17 21.19
C LYS A 119 -1.14 -4.49 21.91
#